data_AF-A0A2U3KRB0-F1
#
_entry.id   AF-A0A2U3KRB0-F1
#
_cell.length_a   1.000
_cell.length_b   1.000
_cell.length_c   1.000
_cell.angle_alpha   90.00
_cell.angle_beta   90.00
_cell.angle_gamma   90.00
#
_symmetry.space_group_name_H-M   'P 1'
#
loop_
_entity.id
_entity.type
_entity.pdbx_description
1 polymer ?
#
loop_
_entity_poly.entity_id
_entity_poly.type
_entity_poly.pdbx_seq_one_letter_code
_entity_poly.pdbx_strand_id
1 'polypeptide(L)' 'MAQKSKSTFQKREKEKEKQQKQRDKEARRMEAKKVKAERLPFNGDGDPDLAGIKPGPQALPEQWQYVERRDGK' A
#
# COMPACT_ATOMS: atom_id res chain seq x y z
N MET A 1 -42.49 -22.72 24.73
CA MET A 1 -41.13 -22.36 24.27
C MET A 1 -41.04 -22.60 22.77
N ALA A 2 -41.02 -21.56 21.94
CA ALA A 2 -40.97 -21.71 20.48
C ALA A 2 -39.57 -22.15 20.00
N GLN A 3 -39.50 -23.27 19.27
CA GLN A 3 -38.29 -23.77 18.62
C GLN A 3 -37.81 -22.74 17.59
N LYS A 4 -36.67 -22.07 17.85
CA LYS A 4 -36.10 -21.13 16.89
C LYS A 4 -35.63 -21.90 15.66
N SER A 5 -36.06 -21.47 14.47
CA SER A 5 -35.73 -22.12 13.22
C SER A 5 -34.24 -21.96 12.90
N LYS A 6 -33.64 -22.95 12.21
CA LYS A 6 -32.21 -22.97 11.81
C LYS A 6 -31.77 -21.67 11.11
N SER A 7 -32.66 -21.03 10.35
CA SER A 7 -32.42 -19.73 9.68
C SER A 7 -32.06 -18.60 10.66
N THR A 8 -32.69 -18.56 11.84
CA THR A 8 -32.44 -17.50 12.84
C THR A 8 -31.06 -17.63 13.50
N PHE A 9 -30.58 -18.85 13.69
CA PHE A 9 -29.23 -19.11 14.22
C PHE A 9 -28.15 -18.70 13.22
N GLN A 10 -28.30 -19.09 11.94
CA GLN A 10 -27.36 -18.71 10.89
C GLN A 10 -27.28 -17.18 10.71
N LYS A 11 -28.40 -16.46 10.81
CA LYS A 11 -28.41 -14.99 10.77
C LYS A 11 -27.59 -14.38 11.91
N ARG A 12 -27.75 -14.92 13.13
CA ARG A 12 -26.99 -14.47 14.31
C ARG A 12 -25.50 -14.76 14.18
N GLU A 13 -25.11 -15.91 13.65
CA GLU A 13 -23.70 -16.25 13.41
C GLU A 13 -23.07 -15.31 12.39
N LYS A 14 -23.74 -15.07 11.26
CA LYS A 14 -23.28 -14.13 10.23
C LYS A 14 -23.13 -12.70 10.77
N GLU A 15 -24.04 -12.27 11.64
CA GLU A 15 -23.96 -10.97 12.29
C GLU A 15 -22.73 -10.89 13.22
N LYS A 16 -22.52 -11.91 14.06
CA LYS A 16 -21.34 -12.00 14.93
C LYS A 16 -20.04 -11.98 14.13
N GLU A 17 -19.97 -12.73 13.03
CA GLU A 17 -18.80 -12.76 12.16
C GLU A 17 -18.52 -11.39 11.54
N LYS A 18 -19.57 -10.68 11.09
CA LYS A 18 -19.44 -9.33 10.56
C LYS A 18 -18.93 -8.36 11.62
N GLN A 19 -19.45 -8.43 12.84
CA GLN A 19 -18.98 -7.60 13.95
C GLN A 19 -17.52 -7.91 14.30
N GLN A 20 -17.14 -9.19 14.35
CA GLN A 20 -15.76 -9.58 14.63
C GLN A 20 -14.80 -9.03 13.57
N LYS A 21 -15.11 -9.22 12.27
CA LYS A 21 -14.32 -8.67 11.16
C LYS A 21 -14.16 -7.15 11.22
N GLN A 22 -15.20 -6.44 11.65
CA GLN A 22 -15.13 -4.98 11.84
C GLN A 22 -14.17 -4.61 12.98
N ARG A 23 -14.29 -5.26 14.14
CA ARG A 23 -13.38 -5.05 15.28
C ARG A 23 -11.92 -5.34 14.92
N ASP A 24 -11.67 -6.45 14.23
CA ASP A 24 -10.31 -6.83 13.81
C ASP A 24 -9.72 -5.81 12.84
N LYS A 25 -10.53 -5.30 11.90
CA LYS A 25 -10.11 -4.25 10.95
C LYS A 25 -9.81 -2.93 11.67
N GLU A 26 -10.60 -2.58 12.68
CA GLU A 26 -10.36 -1.40 13.50
C GLU A 26 -9.10 -1.54 14.36
N ALA A 27 -8.89 -2.69 14.98
CA ALA A 27 -7.67 -3.01 15.73
C ALA A 27 -6.42 -2.86 14.83
N ARG A 28 -6.44 -3.49 13.64
CA ARG A 28 -5.34 -3.38 12.67
C ARG A 28 -5.10 -1.93 12.20
N ARG A 29 -6.15 -1.14 12.03
CA ARG A 29 -6.01 0.30 11.69
C ARG A 29 -5.38 1.08 12.84
N MET A 30 -5.74 0.79 14.08
CA MET A 30 -5.15 1.45 15.26
C MET A 30 -3.68 1.07 15.43
N GLU A 31 -3.33 -0.20 15.26
CA GLU A 31 -1.93 -0.67 15.24
C GLU A 31 -1.13 0.01 14.13
N ALA A 32 -1.64 0.03 12.89
CA ALA A 32 -0.95 0.69 11.78
C ALA A 32 -0.74 2.20 12.02
N LYS A 33 -1.71 2.88 12.65
CA LYS A 33 -1.56 4.27 13.07
C LYS A 33 -0.47 4.46 14.12
N LYS A 34 -0.42 3.57 15.14
CA LYS A 34 0.63 3.60 16.17
C LYS A 34 2.00 3.39 15.56
N VAL A 35 2.17 2.34 14.75
CA VAL A 35 3.43 2.06 14.04
C VAL A 35 3.86 3.24 13.18
N LYS A 36 2.93 3.88 12.46
CA LYS A 36 3.23 5.07 11.65
C LYS A 36 3.67 6.26 12.51
N ALA A 37 3.07 6.47 13.68
CA ALA A 37 3.42 7.54 14.59
C ALA A 37 4.76 7.30 15.31
N GLU A 38 5.06 6.05 15.65
CA GLU A 38 6.33 5.64 16.28
C GLU A 38 7.49 5.61 15.27
N ARG A 39 7.20 5.44 13.98
CA ARG A 39 8.22 5.45 12.94
C ARG A 39 8.83 6.86 12.87
N LEU A 40 10.10 6.95 13.25
CA LEU A 40 10.88 8.16 13.12
C LEU A 40 10.89 8.62 11.65
N PRO A 41 10.89 9.94 11.39
CA PRO A 41 11.14 10.45 10.05
C PRO A 41 12.47 9.88 9.56
N PHE A 42 12.49 9.44 8.30
CA PHE A 42 13.70 8.93 7.69
C PHE A 42 14.70 10.08 7.58
N ASN A 43 15.73 10.05 8.44
CA ASN A 43 16.78 11.07 8.53
C ASN A 43 18.11 10.58 7.90
N GLY A 44 18.08 9.50 7.12
CA GLY A 44 19.29 8.91 6.54
C GLY A 44 19.71 9.60 5.25
N ASP A 45 21.01 9.57 4.96
CA ASP A 45 21.50 9.61 3.59
C ASP A 45 20.80 8.46 2.85
N GLY A 46 20.05 8.76 1.78
CA GLY A 46 19.22 7.77 1.08
C GLY A 46 19.99 6.52 0.64
N ASP A 47 19.26 5.48 0.21
CA ASP A 47 19.89 4.22 -0.21
C ASP A 47 20.98 4.48 -1.26
N PRO A 48 22.20 3.93 -1.10
CA PRO A 48 23.29 4.13 -2.06
C PRO A 48 22.92 3.61 -3.46
N ASP A 49 22.06 2.60 -3.54
CA ASP A 49 21.53 2.07 -4.81
C ASP A 49 20.50 2.99 -5.46
N LEU A 50 19.83 3.85 -4.68
CA LEU A 50 18.84 4.82 -5.16
C LEU A 50 19.45 6.20 -5.40
N ALA A 51 20.67 6.44 -4.92
CA ALA A 51 21.38 7.70 -5.09
C ALA A 51 21.63 7.99 -6.57
N GLY A 52 21.20 9.18 -7.03
CA GLY A 52 21.41 9.64 -8.41
C GLY A 52 20.32 9.25 -9.42
N ILE A 53 19.34 8.42 -9.04
CA ILE A 53 18.16 8.17 -9.87
C ILE A 53 17.25 9.40 -9.82
N LYS A 54 17.01 10.00 -10.99
CA LYS A 54 16.11 11.13 -11.13
C LYS A 54 14.70 10.62 -11.44
N PRO A 55 13.65 11.09 -10.75
CA PRO A 55 12.28 10.76 -11.13
C PRO A 55 11.96 11.35 -12.52
N GLY A 56 11.34 10.54 -13.36
CA GLY A 56 11.04 10.88 -14.76
C GLY A 56 11.87 10.08 -15.76
N PRO A 57 11.75 10.37 -17.06
CA PRO A 57 12.55 9.71 -18.08
C PRO A 57 14.02 10.10 -17.91
N GLN A 58 14.88 9.10 -17.70
CA GLN A 58 16.33 9.30 -17.68
C GLN A 58 16.79 9.71 -19.08
N ALA A 59 17.66 10.72 -19.15
CA ALA A 59 18.23 11.17 -20.41
C ALA A 59 18.90 9.99 -21.14
N LEU A 60 18.72 9.92 -22.46
CA LEU A 60 19.38 8.89 -23.24
C LEU A 60 20.90 9.10 -23.13
N PRO A 61 21.67 8.02 -23.00
CA PRO A 61 23.12 8.13 -22.95
C PRO A 61 23.73 8.73 -24.22
N GLU A 62 24.90 9.37 -24.11
CA GLU A 62 25.61 10.02 -25.24
C GLU A 62 25.83 9.06 -26.42
N GLN A 63 26.03 7.76 -26.15
CA GLN A 63 26.19 6.75 -27.20
C GLN A 63 24.94 6.55 -28.09
N TRP A 64 23.80 7.13 -27.74
CA TRP A 64 22.56 7.06 -28.50
C TRP A 64 22.21 8.39 -29.23
N GLN A 65 23.09 9.39 -29.17
CA GLN A 65 22.98 10.68 -29.88
C GLN A 65 23.19 10.60 -31.40
N TYR A 66 22.87 9.47 -32.05
CA TYR A 66 23.11 9.24 -33.47
C TYR A 66 21.92 9.60 -34.37
N VAL A 67 20.76 9.94 -33.82
CA VAL A 67 19.54 10.19 -34.61
C VAL A 67 19.35 11.68 -34.95
N GLU A 68 19.63 12.60 -34.03
CA GLU A 68 19.36 14.04 -34.25
C GLU A 68 20.26 14.71 -35.30
N ARG A 69 21.47 14.20 -35.55
CA ARG A 69 22.35 14.74 -36.59
C ARG A 69 21.98 14.34 -38.02
N ARG A 70 21.06 13.39 -38.22
CA ARG A 70 20.67 12.91 -39.56
C ARG A 70 19.48 13.64 -40.17
N ASP A 71 18.65 14.27 -39.35
CA ASP A 71 17.45 14.99 -39.79
C ASP A 71 17.65 16.51 -39.93
N GLY A 72 18.91 16.96 -39.91
CA GLY A 72 19.30 18.31 -40.32
C GLY A 72 19.49 18.39 -41.84
N LYS A 73 18.40 18.32 -42.60
CA LYS A 73 18.34 18.79 -44.00
C LYS A 73 17.03 19.50 -44.27
#